data_AF-A0A1M7AHY0-F1
#
_entry.id   AF-A0A1M7AHY0-F1
#
_cell.length_a   1.000
_cell.length_b   1.000
_cell.length_c   1.000
_cell.angle_alpha   90.00
_cell.angle_beta   90.00
_cell.angle_gamma   90.00
#
_symmetry.space_group_name_H-M   'P 1'
#
loop_
_entity.id
_entity.type
_entity.pdbx_description
1 polymer ?
#
loop_
_entity_poly.entity_id
_entity_poly.type
_entity_poly.pdbx_seq_one_letter_code
_entity_poly.pdbx_strand_id
1 'polypeptide(L)'
;MGREQGITHLTDSATSNQTNAPEFSVSEISFSIKKTMEDTFGYVRVRGELGRISRPGSGHIYLDLKDDRSVLSGVIWKGNVSRLKIQPEQGLEVIATGKITTFPGQSKYQMVIDSIEPAGAGALMALLEERKRKLGAEGLFAPERKQLLPGMPRVIGVITSPTGAVIRDILHRISDRFQLHVLVWPVRVQGETCAAEVANGIRGFNALPAGGAIPRPDLLIVARGGGSIEDLWGFNEEVVVRAAADSQIPLISAVGHETDWTLIDLAADVRAPTPTGAAEIAVPVKAELMSTVDDLSRRLASGLVRLISTRRTELRAAGAALPSPQELLALPRQRFDHAATRLEHALTVNTRSHRGNYQNASARLSPLLLTRGLTSAGDKLTGLGERQQRALGVAINQKRQAHAAVTSRLSPARLTQQIHLGTERLTAFTERLDRAYAARLSKQRDRLDGLEKLLKSLSYKDVLARGYALVRDETGQPIRSAASVAPGAALSIELADGVVDAVASGEGSQPPKTPPKATPAKPKKAAAKTEPSSQASLF
;
A
#
# COMPACT_ATOMS: atom_id res chain seq x y z
N MET A 1 42.57 149.29 69.78
CA MET A 1 41.73 150.31 69.12
C MET A 1 40.84 149.59 68.13
N GLY A 2 39.53 149.83 68.02
CA GLY A 2 38.65 150.65 68.87
C GLY A 2 37.49 149.84 69.45
N ARG A 3 36.64 150.47 70.27
CA ARG A 3 35.34 149.97 70.73
C ARG A 3 34.28 150.94 70.24
N GLU A 4 33.12 150.42 69.84
CA GLU A 4 31.78 151.02 70.01
C GLU A 4 30.78 149.89 69.60
N GLN A 5 29.77 149.51 70.39
CA GLN A 5 28.57 150.28 70.75
C GLN A 5 27.83 150.75 69.49
N GLY A 6 26.66 150.24 69.08
CA GLY A 6 25.73 149.32 69.75
C GLY A 6 24.53 150.08 70.33
N ILE A 7 23.35 149.91 69.72
CA ILE A 7 22.03 150.36 70.22
C ILE A 7 20.97 149.37 69.71
N THR A 8 20.02 149.03 70.58
CA THR A 8 18.88 148.16 70.28
C THR A 8 17.66 149.01 69.92
N HIS A 9 16.83 148.56 68.98
CA HIS A 9 15.42 148.93 68.96
C HIS A 9 14.55 147.71 68.68
N LEU A 10 13.41 147.64 69.36
CA LEU A 10 12.45 146.54 69.31
C LEU A 10 11.39 146.76 68.22
N THR A 11 10.79 145.65 67.81
CA THR A 11 9.42 145.53 67.25
C THR A 11 9.02 146.46 66.10
N ASP A 12 8.84 145.85 64.93
CA ASP A 12 7.50 145.81 64.34
C ASP A 12 7.18 144.35 63.94
N SER A 13 5.91 143.92 64.02
CA SER A 13 5.55 142.50 63.97
C SER A 13 4.10 142.19 63.58
N ALA A 14 3.74 142.52 62.33
CA ALA A 14 2.57 141.98 61.60
C ALA A 14 2.74 142.25 60.09
N THR A 15 2.34 141.39 59.14
CA THR A 15 1.87 140.00 59.21
C THR A 15 2.20 139.34 57.88
N SER A 16 2.84 138.16 57.89
CA SER A 16 2.98 137.30 56.72
C SER A 16 2.44 135.91 57.05
N ASN A 17 1.55 135.36 56.22
CA ASN A 17 1.06 134.00 56.36
C ASN A 17 2.18 133.01 56.04
N GLN A 18 2.99 132.65 57.03
CA GLN A 18 3.93 131.54 56.92
C GLN A 18 3.17 130.22 56.96
N THR A 19 2.56 129.86 55.84
CA THR A 19 2.15 128.48 55.58
C THR A 19 3.39 127.61 55.65
N ASN A 20 3.41 126.60 56.51
CA ASN A 20 4.58 125.74 56.74
C ASN A 20 4.76 124.70 55.62
N ALA A 21 4.54 125.11 54.37
CA ALA A 21 4.56 124.31 53.16
C ALA A 21 5.35 125.10 52.10
N PRO A 22 6.42 124.54 51.51
CA PRO A 22 7.23 125.25 50.54
C PRO A 22 6.45 125.53 49.25
N GLU A 23 6.57 126.75 48.73
CA GLU A 23 6.08 127.09 47.41
C GLU A 23 6.96 126.45 46.33
N PHE A 24 6.35 125.80 45.35
CA PHE A 24 7.02 125.21 44.19
C PHE A 24 6.51 125.88 42.92
N SER A 25 7.40 126.16 41.96
CA SER A 25 6.95 126.47 40.60
C SER A 25 6.29 125.25 39.94
N VAL A 26 5.46 125.50 38.92
CA VAL A 26 4.78 124.46 38.12
C VAL A 26 5.78 123.44 37.55
N SER A 27 6.99 123.87 37.21
CA SER A 27 8.06 122.98 36.73
C SER A 27 8.63 122.13 37.86
N GLU A 28 8.99 122.74 39.00
CA GLU A 28 9.62 122.04 40.13
C GLU A 28 8.69 120.98 40.72
N ILE A 29 7.41 121.29 40.93
CA ILE A 29 6.45 120.30 41.43
C ILE A 29 6.25 119.14 40.43
N SER A 30 6.22 119.43 39.12
CA SER A 30 6.05 118.41 38.08
C SER A 30 7.27 117.49 37.97
N PHE A 31 8.49 118.03 38.09
CA PHE A 31 9.72 117.24 38.14
C PHE A 31 9.87 116.49 39.47
N SER A 32 9.44 117.07 40.60
CA SER A 32 9.42 116.41 41.91
C SER A 32 8.47 115.20 41.92
N ILE A 33 7.26 115.35 41.38
CA ILE A 33 6.31 114.24 41.18
C ILE A 33 6.92 113.18 40.25
N LYS A 34 7.51 113.58 39.11
CA LYS A 34 8.16 112.63 38.19
C LYS A 34 9.25 111.81 38.88
N LYS A 35 10.15 112.48 39.61
CA LYS A 35 11.23 111.83 40.34
C LYS A 35 10.67 110.89 41.41
N THR A 36 9.71 111.35 42.21
CA THR A 36 9.08 110.53 43.27
C THR A 36 8.41 109.28 42.69
N MET A 37 7.75 109.39 41.54
CA MET A 37 7.16 108.23 40.86
C MET A 37 8.21 107.30 40.24
N GLU A 38 9.26 107.81 39.59
CA GLU A 38 10.32 106.96 39.02
C GLU A 38 11.21 106.29 40.09
N ASP A 39 11.44 106.96 41.23
CA ASP A 39 12.18 106.39 42.37
C ASP A 39 11.35 105.33 43.12
N THR A 40 10.03 105.54 43.29
CA THR A 40 9.13 104.61 44.01
C THR A 40 8.65 103.45 43.13
N PHE A 41 8.41 103.70 41.85
CA PHE A 41 7.82 102.77 40.88
C PHE A 41 8.76 102.51 39.69
N GLY A 42 10.07 102.48 39.94
CA GLY A 42 11.11 102.20 38.96
C GLY A 42 11.11 100.77 38.41
N TYR A 43 10.42 99.83 39.09
CA TYR A 43 10.13 98.49 38.58
C TYR A 43 8.81 97.98 39.16
N VAL A 44 7.80 97.79 38.30
CA VAL A 44 6.44 97.37 38.66
C VAL A 44 5.95 96.32 37.68
N ARG A 45 5.19 95.34 38.19
CA ARG A 45 4.42 94.38 37.40
C ARG A 45 2.93 94.70 37.56
N VAL A 46 2.25 95.06 36.47
CA VAL A 46 0.83 95.45 36.46
C VAL A 46 0.04 94.41 35.67
N ARG A 47 -0.98 93.82 36.30
CA ARG A 47 -1.93 92.91 35.64
C ARG A 47 -3.12 93.72 35.12
N GLY A 48 -3.55 93.47 33.88
CA GLY A 48 -4.73 94.09 33.29
C GLY A 48 -5.03 93.57 31.89
N GLU A 49 -6.22 93.84 31.38
CA GLU A 49 -6.59 93.55 30.00
C GLU A 49 -6.09 94.66 29.06
N LEU A 50 -5.54 94.29 27.90
CA LEU A 50 -5.15 95.24 26.86
C LEU A 50 -6.39 95.86 26.20
N GLY A 51 -6.64 97.13 26.53
CA GLY A 51 -7.69 97.94 25.96
C GLY A 51 -7.33 98.47 24.56
N ARG A 52 -7.42 99.78 24.37
CA ARG A 52 -7.11 100.41 23.07
C ARG A 52 -5.63 100.27 22.77
N ILE A 53 -5.28 99.79 21.57
CA ILE A 53 -3.90 99.72 21.08
C ILE A 53 -3.76 100.67 19.88
N SER A 54 -2.68 101.45 19.87
CA SER A 54 -2.31 102.37 18.79
C SER A 54 -0.87 102.11 18.37
N ARG A 55 -0.64 102.01 17.04
CA ARG A 55 0.67 101.71 16.44
C ARG A 55 1.05 102.79 15.40
N PRO A 56 1.44 104.01 15.80
CA PRO A 56 1.79 105.08 14.86
C PRO A 56 3.06 104.78 14.05
N GLY A 57 3.24 105.47 12.93
CA GLY A 57 4.40 105.31 12.02
C GLY A 57 5.78 105.60 12.64
N SER A 58 5.85 106.13 13.86
CA SER A 58 7.09 106.22 14.66
C SER A 58 7.63 104.85 15.10
N GLY A 59 6.80 103.81 15.07
CA GLY A 59 7.15 102.46 15.52
C GLY A 59 7.19 102.33 17.04
N HIS A 60 6.40 103.13 17.76
CA HIS A 60 6.10 102.92 19.18
C HIS A 60 4.71 102.30 19.30
N ILE A 61 4.46 101.49 20.33
CA ILE A 61 3.12 100.99 20.64
C ILE A 61 2.63 101.76 21.85
N TYR A 62 1.49 102.43 21.71
CA TYR A 62 0.74 102.97 22.85
C TYR A 62 -0.42 102.03 23.11
N LEU A 63 -0.66 101.69 24.36
CA LEU A 63 -1.73 100.79 24.77
C LEU A 63 -2.33 101.26 26.10
N ASP A 64 -3.56 100.87 26.39
CA ASP A 64 -4.17 101.07 27.71
C ASP A 64 -4.28 99.71 28.43
N LEU A 65 -3.78 99.63 29.67
CA LEU A 65 -4.02 98.51 30.58
C LEU A 65 -5.26 98.85 31.41
N LYS A 66 -6.29 98.01 31.39
CA LYS A 66 -7.52 98.21 32.18
C LYS A 66 -7.77 97.09 33.19
N ASP A 67 -8.40 97.45 34.29
CA ASP A 67 -9.06 96.54 35.25
C ASP A 67 -10.55 96.92 35.39
N ASP A 68 -11.28 96.30 36.32
CA ASP A 68 -12.72 96.55 36.55
C ASP A 68 -13.07 98.00 36.95
N ARG A 69 -12.09 98.81 37.33
CA ARG A 69 -12.27 100.15 37.94
C ARG A 69 -11.32 101.23 37.39
N SER A 70 -10.22 100.83 36.75
CA SER A 70 -9.06 101.69 36.49
C SER A 70 -8.52 101.50 35.08
N VAL A 71 -7.87 102.54 34.54
CA VAL A 71 -7.15 102.49 33.26
C VAL A 71 -5.78 103.17 33.41
N LEU A 72 -4.72 102.47 33.02
CA LEU A 72 -3.34 102.92 33.02
C LEU A 72 -2.80 102.92 31.58
N SER A 73 -2.57 104.09 31.01
CA SER A 73 -1.92 104.20 29.70
C SER A 73 -0.45 103.78 29.76
N GLY A 74 -0.02 103.03 28.76
CA GLY A 74 1.33 102.48 28.63
C GLY A 74 1.96 102.74 27.26
N VAL A 75 3.29 102.74 27.22
CA VAL A 75 4.09 102.94 26.00
C VAL A 75 5.22 101.91 25.91
N ILE A 76 5.37 101.32 24.72
CA ILE A 76 6.48 100.45 24.34
C ILE A 76 7.32 101.19 23.30
N TRP A 77 8.55 101.53 23.66
CA TRP A 77 9.49 102.20 22.76
C TRP A 77 10.00 101.24 21.67
N LYS A 78 10.32 101.77 20.48
CA LYS A 78 10.68 100.99 19.27
C LYS A 78 11.75 99.93 19.51
N GLY A 79 12.75 100.22 20.36
CA GLY A 79 13.82 99.28 20.72
C GLY A 79 13.37 98.07 21.55
N ASN A 80 12.27 98.18 22.29
CA ASN A 80 11.68 97.08 23.08
C ASN A 80 10.61 96.30 22.29
N VAL A 81 9.90 96.93 21.33
CA VAL A 81 8.86 96.26 20.52
C VAL A 81 9.40 95.00 19.83
N SER A 82 10.64 95.02 19.35
CA SER A 82 11.31 93.87 18.71
C SER A 82 11.83 92.80 19.68
N ARG A 83 11.72 93.04 21.00
CA ARG A 83 12.15 92.13 22.08
C ARG A 83 10.97 91.46 22.79
N LEU A 84 9.73 91.84 22.48
CA LEU A 84 8.53 91.23 23.05
C LEU A 84 8.39 89.77 22.59
N LYS A 85 8.14 88.86 23.53
CA LYS A 85 7.86 87.45 23.23
C LYS A 85 6.50 87.26 22.52
N ILE A 86 5.57 88.20 22.70
CA ILE A 86 4.19 88.18 22.17
C ILE A 86 3.85 89.59 21.69
N GLN A 87 3.15 89.72 20.55
CA GLN A 87 2.61 91.01 20.10
C GLN A 87 1.39 91.40 20.96
N PRO A 88 1.28 92.66 21.43
CA PRO A 88 0.13 93.08 22.23
C PRO A 88 -1.11 93.19 21.33
N GLU A 89 -2.16 92.44 21.67
CA GLU A 89 -3.45 92.41 20.98
C GLU A 89 -4.59 92.82 21.93
N GLN A 90 -5.62 93.47 21.37
CA GLN A 90 -6.73 94.00 22.15
C GLN A 90 -7.62 92.86 22.69
N GLY A 91 -7.97 92.92 23.98
CA GLY A 91 -8.70 91.87 24.68
C GLY A 91 -7.83 90.82 25.37
N LEU A 92 -6.51 90.85 25.17
CA LEU A 92 -5.58 89.92 25.84
C LEU A 92 -5.35 90.39 27.29
N GLU A 93 -5.57 89.50 28.26
CA GLU A 93 -5.14 89.72 29.64
C GLU A 93 -3.61 89.55 29.75
N VAL A 94 -2.92 90.49 30.41
CA VAL A 94 -1.45 90.49 30.49
C VAL A 94 -0.93 90.93 31.86
N ILE A 95 0.29 90.52 32.18
CA ILE A 95 1.17 91.16 33.16
C ILE A 95 2.19 91.99 32.37
N ALA A 96 2.04 93.31 32.37
CA ALA A 96 3.06 94.23 31.87
C ALA A 96 4.12 94.47 32.95
N THR A 97 5.39 94.48 32.58
CA THR A 97 6.52 94.77 33.48
C THR A 97 7.32 95.95 32.94
N GLY A 98 7.69 96.89 33.81
CA GLY A 98 8.42 98.11 33.44
C GLY A 98 8.36 99.16 34.55
N LYS A 99 8.40 100.45 34.20
CA LYS A 99 8.44 101.57 35.17
C LYS A 99 7.32 102.58 34.96
N ILE A 100 6.87 103.22 36.04
CA ILE A 100 5.90 104.33 35.96
C ILE A 100 6.65 105.66 35.86
N THR A 101 6.22 106.52 34.93
CA THR A 101 6.79 107.87 34.73
C THR A 101 5.68 108.86 34.42
N THR A 102 5.85 110.13 34.77
CA THR A 102 5.00 111.23 34.28
C THR A 102 5.66 111.96 33.11
N PHE A 103 4.82 112.55 32.24
CA PHE A 103 5.25 113.51 31.23
C PHE A 103 5.02 114.95 31.75
N PRO A 104 6.06 115.72 32.14
CA PRO A 104 5.88 116.99 32.85
C PRO A 104 5.07 118.04 32.07
N GLY A 105 5.12 118.01 30.74
CA GLY A 105 4.38 118.96 29.89
C GLY A 105 2.87 118.71 29.76
N GLN A 106 2.33 117.64 30.37
CA GLN A 106 0.87 117.34 30.35
C GLN A 106 0.32 116.78 31.67
N SER A 107 1.14 116.67 32.73
CA SER A 107 0.76 116.14 34.05
C SER A 107 0.08 114.76 34.05
N LYS A 108 0.34 113.93 33.03
CA LYS A 108 -0.15 112.55 32.93
C LYS A 108 0.94 111.57 33.35
N TYR A 109 0.55 110.55 34.12
CA TYR A 109 1.36 109.36 34.39
C TYR A 109 1.11 108.29 33.32
N GLN A 110 2.13 107.49 33.02
CA GLN A 110 2.09 106.39 32.08
C GLN A 110 3.11 105.31 32.47
N MET A 111 2.86 104.06 32.07
CA MET A 111 3.84 102.99 32.23
C MET A 111 4.74 102.88 30.99
N VAL A 112 6.05 102.99 31.16
CA VAL A 112 7.01 102.52 30.14
C VAL A 112 7.15 101.02 30.34
N ILE A 113 6.77 100.25 29.32
CA ILE A 113 6.70 98.79 29.38
C ILE A 113 7.93 98.19 28.70
N ASP A 114 8.64 97.33 29.43
CA ASP A 114 9.85 96.64 28.99
C ASP A 114 9.57 95.20 28.57
N SER A 115 8.62 94.52 29.22
CA SER A 115 8.11 93.21 28.79
C SER A 115 6.62 93.06 29.04
N ILE A 116 5.99 92.17 28.27
CA ILE A 116 4.59 91.77 28.42
C ILE A 116 4.55 90.24 28.48
N GLU A 117 3.90 89.71 29.51
CA GLU A 117 3.64 88.30 29.72
C GLU A 117 2.12 88.09 29.69
N PRO A 118 1.59 87.00 29.10
CA PRO A 118 0.15 86.77 29.10
C PRO A 118 -0.33 86.39 30.50
N ALA A 119 -1.49 86.91 30.91
CA ALA A 119 -2.16 86.53 32.14
C ALA A 119 -3.34 85.59 31.84
N GLY A 120 -3.67 84.74 32.80
CA GLY A 120 -4.85 83.89 32.77
C GLY A 120 -4.73 82.62 31.91
N ALA A 121 -5.49 81.60 32.31
CA ALA A 121 -5.45 80.28 31.68
C ALA A 121 -5.86 80.27 30.19
N GLY A 122 -6.64 81.27 29.73
CA GLY A 122 -7.11 81.35 28.34
C GLY A 122 -5.97 81.44 27.32
N ALA A 123 -4.91 82.20 27.61
CA ALA A 123 -3.75 82.30 26.73
C ALA A 123 -2.92 81.01 26.69
N LEU A 124 -2.82 80.30 27.82
CA LEU A 124 -2.18 78.98 27.88
C LEU A 124 -3.00 77.93 27.12
N MET A 125 -4.33 77.94 27.24
CA MET A 125 -5.21 77.06 26.46
C MET A 125 -5.09 77.31 24.94
N ALA A 126 -5.00 78.57 24.51
CA ALA A 126 -4.78 78.90 23.09
C ALA A 126 -3.46 78.34 22.55
N LEU A 127 -2.36 78.50 23.30
CA LEU A 127 -1.05 77.94 22.96
C LEU A 127 -1.04 76.40 22.99
N LEU A 128 -1.80 75.78 23.88
CA LEU A 128 -1.95 74.33 23.97
C LEU A 128 -2.71 73.78 22.75
N GLU A 129 -3.84 74.40 22.38
CA GLU A 129 -4.65 74.00 21.23
C GLU A 129 -3.91 74.22 19.89
N GLU A 130 -3.10 75.28 19.78
CA GLU A 130 -2.22 75.49 18.62
C GLU A 130 -1.15 74.38 18.52
N ARG A 131 -0.44 74.07 19.62
CA ARG A 131 0.56 72.98 19.65
C ARG A 131 -0.08 71.63 19.35
N LYS A 132 -1.25 71.35 19.94
CA LYS A 132 -2.06 70.14 19.69
C LYS A 132 -2.41 70.00 18.20
N ARG A 133 -2.84 71.09 17.55
CA ARG A 133 -3.10 71.10 16.10
C ARG A 133 -1.83 70.87 15.28
N LYS A 134 -0.71 71.53 15.60
CA LYS A 134 0.58 71.37 14.91
C LYS A 134 1.08 69.93 15.00
N LEU A 135 1.23 69.41 16.21
CA LEU A 135 1.82 68.09 16.47
C LEU A 135 0.86 66.95 16.07
N GLY A 136 -0.46 67.20 16.09
CA GLY A 136 -1.46 66.31 15.51
C GLY A 136 -1.37 66.22 13.99
N ALA A 137 -1.11 67.34 13.28
CA ALA A 137 -0.88 67.34 11.84
C ALA A 137 0.42 66.62 11.42
N GLU A 138 1.40 66.55 12.32
CA GLU A 138 2.61 65.71 12.16
C GLU A 138 2.36 64.21 12.48
N GLY A 139 1.14 63.84 12.89
CA GLY A 139 0.79 62.44 13.21
C GLY A 139 1.34 61.92 14.53
N LEU A 140 1.85 62.78 15.42
CA LEU A 140 2.46 62.37 16.71
C LEU A 140 1.44 61.76 17.70
N PHE A 141 0.14 61.97 17.47
CA PHE A 141 -0.95 61.42 18.29
C PHE A 141 -1.72 60.27 17.59
N ALA A 142 -1.24 59.80 16.43
CA ALA A 142 -1.91 58.77 15.63
C ALA A 142 -2.00 57.43 16.41
N PRO A 143 -3.18 56.78 16.47
CA PRO A 143 -3.34 55.53 17.24
C PRO A 143 -2.48 54.39 16.70
N GLU A 144 -2.12 54.41 15.40
CA GLU A 144 -1.26 53.42 14.76
C GLU A 144 0.21 53.48 15.22
N ARG A 145 0.62 54.58 15.87
CA ARG A 145 1.95 54.69 16.50
C ARG A 145 1.99 54.08 17.91
N LYS A 146 0.83 53.84 18.54
CA LYS A 146 0.77 53.44 19.96
C LYS A 146 1.09 51.97 20.13
N GLN A 147 2.01 51.67 21.05
CA GLN A 147 2.47 50.33 21.38
C GLN A 147 1.51 49.63 22.35
N LEU A 148 1.37 48.32 22.19
CA LEU A 148 0.62 47.50 23.16
C LEU A 148 1.46 47.33 24.44
N LEU A 149 0.86 47.58 25.61
CA LEU A 149 1.53 47.40 26.89
C LEU A 149 1.91 45.92 27.13
N PRO A 150 3.08 45.62 27.71
CA PRO A 150 3.45 44.25 28.06
C PRO A 150 2.53 43.73 29.19
N GLY A 151 1.87 42.60 28.98
CA GLY A 151 0.97 42.01 29.98
C GLY A 151 1.65 41.52 31.28
N MET A 152 2.98 41.48 31.31
CA MET A 152 3.80 41.13 32.48
C MET A 152 5.21 41.73 32.35
N PRO A 153 5.41 43.04 32.65
CA PRO A 153 6.75 43.62 32.66
C PRO A 153 7.60 43.02 33.77
N ARG A 154 8.92 42.94 33.55
CA ARG A 154 9.92 42.53 34.55
C ARG A 154 10.53 43.74 35.22
N VAL A 155 10.71 44.83 34.46
CA VAL A 155 11.28 46.10 34.90
C VAL A 155 10.42 47.27 34.45
N ILE A 156 10.00 48.13 35.39
CA ILE A 156 9.30 49.39 35.10
C ILE A 156 10.24 50.57 35.34
N GLY A 157 10.30 51.50 34.39
CA GLY A 157 11.01 52.77 34.51
C GLY A 157 10.05 53.90 34.89
N VAL A 158 10.22 54.50 36.07
CA VAL A 158 9.36 55.61 36.55
C VAL A 158 10.13 56.92 36.45
N ILE A 159 9.58 57.88 35.72
CA ILE A 159 10.14 59.22 35.49
C ILE A 159 9.33 60.20 36.35
N THR A 160 9.89 60.58 37.50
CA THR A 160 9.23 61.47 38.48
C THR A 160 10.22 62.04 39.51
N SER A 161 9.74 62.84 40.45
CA SER A 161 10.54 63.36 41.56
C SER A 161 10.78 62.29 42.65
N PRO A 162 12.02 62.05 43.09
CA PRO A 162 12.34 60.99 44.05
C PRO A 162 11.82 61.27 45.48
N THR A 163 11.41 62.51 45.79
CA THR A 163 10.95 62.92 47.13
C THR A 163 9.42 63.03 47.25
N GLY A 164 8.65 62.73 46.20
CA GLY A 164 7.20 62.91 46.16
C GLY A 164 6.38 61.95 47.03
N ALA A 165 5.07 62.20 47.10
CA ALA A 165 4.09 61.17 47.46
C ALA A 165 3.92 60.18 46.30
N VAL A 166 3.66 60.71 45.09
CA VAL A 166 3.59 60.04 43.77
C VAL A 166 4.42 58.77 43.65
N ILE A 167 5.73 58.84 43.89
CA ILE A 167 6.64 57.69 43.74
C ILE A 167 6.39 56.61 44.80
N ARG A 168 6.06 56.98 46.04
CA ARG A 168 5.67 56.04 47.11
C ARG A 168 4.34 55.39 46.82
N ASP A 169 3.38 56.14 46.27
CA ASP A 169 2.05 55.62 45.90
C ASP A 169 2.17 54.59 44.75
N ILE A 170 2.98 54.88 43.73
CA ILE A 170 3.33 53.94 42.64
C ILE A 170 4.04 52.69 43.19
N LEU A 171 5.11 52.86 43.98
CA LEU A 171 5.89 51.74 44.52
C LEU A 171 5.04 50.85 45.44
N HIS A 172 4.17 51.45 46.27
CA HIS A 172 3.25 50.71 47.12
C HIS A 172 2.24 49.93 46.28
N ARG A 173 1.60 50.56 45.29
CA ARG A 173 0.57 49.90 44.45
C ARG A 173 1.13 48.80 43.55
N ILE A 174 2.35 48.97 43.04
CA ILE A 174 3.10 47.90 42.36
C ILE A 174 3.40 46.76 43.34
N SER A 175 3.94 47.04 44.53
CA SER A 175 4.29 46.00 45.50
C SER A 175 3.08 45.24 46.07
N ASP A 176 1.93 45.89 46.16
CA ASP A 176 0.63 45.34 46.54
C ASP A 176 0.09 44.38 45.47
N ARG A 177 0.00 44.84 44.21
CA ARG A 177 -0.53 44.03 43.10
C ARG A 177 0.43 42.94 42.60
N PHE A 178 1.68 43.30 42.27
CA PHE A 178 2.70 42.40 41.75
C PHE A 178 4.11 42.99 41.91
N GLN A 179 4.80 42.57 42.97
CA GLN A 179 6.15 43.03 43.29
C GLN A 179 7.15 42.70 42.16
N LEU A 180 7.66 43.73 41.49
CA LEU A 180 8.67 43.66 40.41
C LEU A 180 9.78 44.69 40.62
N HIS A 181 10.76 44.75 39.70
CA HIS A 181 11.87 45.70 39.80
C HIS A 181 11.49 47.06 39.21
N VAL A 182 11.62 48.13 40.00
CA VAL A 182 11.32 49.51 39.58
C VAL A 182 12.61 50.33 39.54
N LEU A 183 12.90 50.92 38.39
CA LEU A 183 13.98 51.90 38.20
C LEU A 183 13.38 53.30 38.21
N VAL A 184 13.94 54.20 39.02
CA VAL A 184 13.50 55.60 39.07
C VAL A 184 14.51 56.48 38.35
N TRP A 185 14.06 57.22 37.33
CA TRP A 185 14.84 58.32 36.76
C TRP A 185 14.41 59.62 37.44
N PRO A 186 15.24 60.21 38.32
CA PRO A 186 14.87 61.41 39.07
C PRO A 186 14.81 62.62 38.13
N VAL A 187 13.66 63.30 38.12
CA VAL A 187 13.45 64.54 37.36
C VAL A 187 12.68 65.56 38.21
N ARG A 188 12.88 66.85 37.93
CA ARG A 188 11.96 67.89 38.37
C ARG A 188 10.66 67.76 37.58
N VAL A 189 9.55 67.70 38.31
CA VAL A 189 8.19 67.57 37.73
C VAL A 189 7.45 68.91 37.60
N GLN A 190 8.13 70.03 37.88
CA GLN A 190 7.61 71.40 37.82
C GLN A 190 8.75 72.40 37.56
N GLY A 191 8.40 73.60 37.06
CA GLY A 191 9.36 74.66 36.72
C GLY A 191 10.06 74.49 35.37
N GLU A 192 10.81 75.52 34.95
CA GLU A 192 11.29 75.69 33.56
C GLU A 192 12.18 74.54 33.03
N THR A 193 12.90 73.81 33.88
CA THR A 193 13.74 72.68 33.43
C THR A 193 13.00 71.35 33.32
N CYS A 194 11.74 71.28 33.77
CA CYS A 194 10.93 70.05 33.79
C CYS A 194 10.83 69.37 32.43
N ALA A 195 10.53 70.13 31.36
CA ALA A 195 10.36 69.58 30.02
C ALA A 195 11.64 68.92 29.49
N ALA A 196 12.80 69.56 29.68
CA ALA A 196 14.08 69.02 29.26
C ALA A 196 14.48 67.79 30.09
N GLU A 197 14.26 67.80 31.41
CA GLU A 197 14.57 66.68 32.30
C GLU A 197 13.70 65.45 32.01
N VAL A 198 12.38 65.62 31.85
CA VAL A 198 11.44 64.53 31.51
C VAL A 198 11.80 63.93 30.15
N ALA A 199 12.02 64.76 29.13
CA ALA A 199 12.40 64.29 27.79
C ALA A 199 13.74 63.54 27.79
N ASN A 200 14.70 63.97 28.61
CA ASN A 200 15.97 63.27 28.80
C ASN A 200 15.82 61.97 29.60
N GLY A 201 14.87 61.87 30.53
CA GLY A 201 14.52 60.62 31.22
C GLY A 201 13.95 59.56 30.26
N ILE A 202 13.02 59.96 29.37
CA ILE A 202 12.44 59.05 28.37
C ILE A 202 13.53 58.58 27.40
N ARG A 203 14.34 59.50 26.84
CA ARG A 203 15.45 59.15 25.94
C ARG A 203 16.53 58.33 26.67
N GLY A 204 16.81 58.63 27.94
CA GLY A 204 17.79 57.94 28.77
C GLY A 204 17.48 56.47 28.98
N PHE A 205 16.23 56.13 29.35
CA PHE A 205 15.79 54.73 29.43
C PHE A 205 15.81 54.03 28.06
N ASN A 206 15.40 54.71 26.98
CA ASN A 206 15.45 54.17 25.62
C ASN A 206 16.89 53.93 25.10
N ALA A 207 17.88 54.69 25.60
CA ALA A 207 19.29 54.54 25.26
C ALA A 207 20.01 53.42 26.05
N LEU A 208 19.36 52.79 27.03
CA LEU A 208 19.95 51.67 27.76
C LEU A 208 20.16 50.45 26.83
N PRO A 209 21.37 49.86 26.79
CA PRO A 209 21.63 48.68 25.99
C PRO A 209 20.97 47.43 26.57
N ALA A 210 20.40 46.58 25.71
CA ALA A 210 19.86 45.30 26.12
C ALA A 210 20.98 44.40 26.67
N GLY A 211 20.93 44.09 27.98
CA GLY A 211 21.99 43.37 28.69
C GLY A 211 23.05 44.25 29.38
N GLY A 212 22.85 45.56 29.46
CA GLY A 212 23.69 46.45 30.27
C GLY A 212 23.58 46.19 31.79
N ALA A 213 24.49 46.79 32.56
CA ALA A 213 24.53 46.66 34.02
C ALA A 213 23.28 47.24 34.73
N ILE A 214 22.58 48.18 34.08
CA ILE A 214 21.22 48.60 34.43
C ILE A 214 20.30 47.97 33.39
N PRO A 215 19.27 47.19 33.78
CA PRO A 215 18.35 46.59 32.82
C PRO A 215 17.49 47.68 32.18
N ARG A 216 17.30 47.61 30.86
CA ARG A 216 16.33 48.45 30.15
C ARG A 216 14.91 48.10 30.62
N PRO A 217 14.04 49.08 30.95
CA PRO A 217 12.64 48.82 31.27
C PRO A 217 11.87 48.19 30.11
N ASP A 218 10.89 47.35 30.44
CA ASP A 218 9.88 46.84 29.51
C ASP A 218 8.72 47.84 29.33
N LEU A 219 8.56 48.77 30.28
CA LEU A 219 7.47 49.74 30.37
C LEU A 219 7.94 51.01 31.10
N LEU A 220 7.52 52.18 30.61
CA LEU A 220 7.76 53.48 31.24
C LEU A 220 6.48 54.06 31.86
N ILE A 221 6.63 54.79 32.97
CA ILE A 221 5.58 55.61 33.57
C ILE A 221 6.14 57.02 33.79
N VAL A 222 5.54 58.03 33.14
CA VAL A 222 5.81 59.45 33.45
C VAL A 222 4.73 59.92 34.41
N ALA A 223 5.11 60.26 35.64
CA ALA A 223 4.14 60.47 36.72
C ALA A 223 4.31 61.80 37.45
N ARG A 224 3.17 62.46 37.71
CA ARG A 224 3.05 63.63 38.58
C ARG A 224 1.76 63.56 39.39
N GLY A 225 1.74 64.17 40.57
CA GLY A 225 0.51 64.48 41.30
C GLY A 225 -0.10 65.80 40.82
N GLY A 226 -1.27 66.14 41.36
CA GLY A 226 -1.98 67.36 41.01
C GLY A 226 -1.14 68.65 41.15
N GLY A 227 -1.51 69.65 40.34
CA GLY A 227 -0.96 71.00 40.31
C GLY A 227 -1.89 71.90 39.49
N SER A 228 -1.54 73.18 39.33
CA SER A 228 -2.28 74.07 38.42
C SER A 228 -1.84 73.87 36.95
N ILE A 229 -2.51 74.50 35.99
CA ILE A 229 -2.17 74.33 34.56
C ILE A 229 -0.80 74.92 34.19
N GLU A 230 -0.40 76.00 34.86
CA GLU A 230 0.95 76.59 34.80
C GLU A 230 2.01 75.60 35.30
N ASP A 231 1.65 74.84 36.33
CA ASP A 231 2.47 73.84 36.97
C ASP A 231 2.69 72.63 36.05
N LEU A 232 1.61 72.13 35.43
CA LEU A 232 1.62 71.04 34.44
C LEU A 232 2.23 71.44 33.08
N TRP A 233 2.56 72.72 32.87
CA TRP A 233 2.89 73.25 31.53
C TRP A 233 4.09 72.59 30.86
N GLY A 234 5.10 72.15 31.62
CA GLY A 234 6.30 71.47 31.08
C GLY A 234 5.98 70.16 30.33
N PHE A 235 4.84 69.54 30.60
CA PHE A 235 4.36 68.33 29.91
C PHE A 235 3.61 68.64 28.60
N ASN A 236 3.35 69.92 28.33
CA ASN A 236 2.77 70.44 27.08
C ASN A 236 3.85 70.99 26.11
N GLU A 237 5.13 70.72 26.39
CA GLU A 237 6.24 71.14 25.53
C GLU A 237 6.60 70.12 24.46
N GLU A 238 6.90 70.63 23.26
CA GLU A 238 7.21 69.84 22.06
C GLU A 238 8.37 68.85 22.28
N VAL A 239 9.35 69.19 23.12
CA VAL A 239 10.49 68.32 23.44
C VAL A 239 10.09 67.06 24.22
N VAL A 240 9.05 67.14 25.06
CA VAL A 240 8.48 66.01 25.81
C VAL A 240 7.56 65.19 24.92
N VAL A 241 6.67 65.86 24.16
CA VAL A 241 5.72 65.21 23.25
C VAL A 241 6.46 64.34 22.22
N ARG A 242 7.52 64.87 21.59
CA ARG A 242 8.36 64.08 20.67
C ARG A 242 9.11 62.96 21.39
N ALA A 243 9.66 63.20 22.59
CA ALA A 243 10.35 62.15 23.35
C ALA A 243 9.42 60.97 23.72
N ALA A 244 8.15 61.23 24.01
CA ALA A 244 7.15 60.18 24.25
C ALA A 244 6.76 59.45 22.96
N ALA A 245 6.38 60.20 21.91
CA ALA A 245 5.93 59.61 20.64
C ALA A 245 7.03 58.83 19.89
N ASP A 246 8.30 59.18 20.09
CA ASP A 246 9.47 58.49 19.52
C ASP A 246 10.09 57.46 20.49
N SER A 247 9.41 57.14 21.60
CA SER A 247 9.84 56.10 22.56
C SER A 247 9.71 54.71 21.95
N GLN A 248 10.75 53.89 22.09
CA GLN A 248 10.75 52.47 21.72
C GLN A 248 10.25 51.58 22.87
N ILE A 249 10.24 52.07 24.10
CA ILE A 249 9.62 51.40 25.26
C ILE A 249 8.20 51.96 25.42
N PRO A 250 7.15 51.13 25.56
CA PRO A 250 5.80 51.60 25.82
C PRO A 250 5.74 52.54 27.04
N LEU A 251 4.90 53.57 26.98
CA LEU A 251 4.86 54.67 27.95
C LEU A 251 3.42 54.95 28.41
N ILE A 252 3.24 54.92 29.74
CA ILE A 252 2.02 55.39 30.41
C ILE A 252 2.25 56.83 30.89
N SER A 253 1.36 57.75 30.50
CA SER A 253 1.31 59.09 31.08
C SER A 253 0.36 59.12 32.28
N ALA A 254 0.78 59.74 33.37
CA ALA A 254 0.06 59.83 34.64
C ALA A 254 0.31 61.20 35.29
N VAL A 255 -0.01 62.26 34.55
CA VAL A 255 0.42 63.64 34.85
C VAL A 255 -0.73 64.57 35.26
N GLY A 256 -1.90 64.45 34.64
CA GLY A 256 -3.09 65.25 34.95
C GLY A 256 -4.23 64.42 35.55
N HIS A 257 -5.24 65.10 36.14
CA HIS A 257 -6.47 64.46 36.60
C HIS A 257 -7.43 64.16 35.43
N GLU A 258 -8.63 63.65 35.70
CA GLU A 258 -9.62 63.29 34.68
C GLU A 258 -9.93 64.41 33.67
N THR A 259 -10.00 65.67 34.13
CA THR A 259 -10.21 66.88 33.32
C THR A 259 -8.96 67.38 32.59
N ASP A 260 -7.77 67.10 33.10
CA ASP A 260 -6.56 67.85 32.77
C ASP A 260 -5.76 67.09 31.70
N TRP A 261 -6.10 67.30 30.43
CA TRP A 261 -5.43 66.63 29.30
C TRP A 261 -4.17 67.38 28.89
N THR A 262 -3.02 66.72 29.07
CA THR A 262 -1.71 67.22 28.61
C THR A 262 -1.35 66.66 27.23
N LEU A 263 -0.42 67.30 26.53
CA LEU A 263 0.01 66.82 25.21
C LEU A 263 0.83 65.51 25.29
N ILE A 264 1.48 65.23 26.43
CA ILE A 264 2.08 63.92 26.69
C ILE A 264 1.01 62.83 26.85
N ASP A 265 -0.16 63.11 27.43
CA ASP A 265 -1.26 62.13 27.52
C ASP A 265 -1.78 61.69 26.13
N LEU A 266 -1.70 62.57 25.14
CA LEU A 266 -2.05 62.28 23.75
C LEU A 266 -0.96 61.49 23.01
N ALA A 267 0.32 61.73 23.33
CA ALA A 267 1.47 61.06 22.70
C ALA A 267 1.81 59.70 23.33
N ALA A 268 1.57 59.54 24.64
CA ALA A 268 1.75 58.28 25.37
C ALA A 268 0.86 57.16 24.82
N ASP A 269 1.30 55.92 24.94
CA ASP A 269 0.54 54.77 24.45
C ASP A 269 -0.77 54.59 25.21
N VAL A 270 -0.72 54.80 26.54
CA VAL A 270 -1.89 54.77 27.43
C VAL A 270 -1.86 55.95 28.40
N ARG A 271 -3.02 56.58 28.63
CA ARG A 271 -3.24 57.58 29.67
C ARG A 271 -3.79 56.92 30.93
N ALA A 272 -3.22 57.24 32.09
CA ALA A 272 -3.79 56.95 33.40
C ALA A 272 -4.28 58.26 34.05
N PRO A 273 -5.49 58.28 34.67
CA PRO A 273 -6.02 59.49 35.30
C PRO A 273 -5.37 59.82 36.66
N THR A 274 -4.55 58.91 37.21
CA THR A 274 -3.81 59.07 38.46
C THR A 274 -2.51 58.25 38.44
N PRO A 275 -1.48 58.63 39.23
CA PRO A 275 -0.28 57.81 39.43
C PRO A 275 -0.55 56.39 39.94
N THR A 276 -1.54 56.22 40.82
CA THR A 276 -1.97 54.89 41.29
C THR A 276 -2.63 54.09 40.16
N GLY A 277 -3.50 54.72 39.36
CA GLY A 277 -4.10 54.11 38.17
C GLY A 277 -3.04 53.66 37.16
N ALA A 278 -1.93 54.39 37.03
CA ALA A 278 -0.82 54.00 36.17
C ALA A 278 -0.16 52.71 36.64
N ALA A 279 0.09 52.58 37.95
CA ALA A 279 0.57 51.33 38.55
C ALA A 279 -0.44 50.17 38.38
N GLU A 280 -1.74 50.45 38.46
CA GLU A 280 -2.79 49.43 38.27
C GLU A 280 -2.94 48.94 36.82
N ILE A 281 -2.68 49.80 35.84
CA ILE A 281 -2.62 49.44 34.42
C ILE A 281 -1.30 48.72 34.09
N ALA A 282 -0.21 49.10 34.75
CA ALA A 282 1.13 48.61 34.45
C ALA A 282 1.41 47.17 34.91
N VAL A 283 0.69 46.64 35.92
CA VAL A 283 0.96 45.29 36.45
C VAL A 283 -0.30 44.44 36.64
N PRO A 284 -0.24 43.12 36.34
CA PRO A 284 -1.33 42.19 36.62
C PRO A 284 -1.54 41.99 38.12
N VAL A 285 -2.68 41.41 38.51
CA VAL A 285 -2.98 41.10 39.92
C VAL A 285 -2.42 39.72 40.29
N LYS A 286 -1.44 39.66 41.20
CA LYS A 286 -0.80 38.41 41.65
C LYS A 286 -1.79 37.35 42.14
N ALA A 287 -2.86 37.75 42.83
CA ALA A 287 -3.87 36.83 43.34
C ALA A 287 -4.63 36.10 42.22
N GLU A 288 -4.92 36.79 41.11
CA GLU A 288 -5.60 36.20 39.95
C GLU A 288 -4.67 35.22 39.21
N LEU A 289 -3.39 35.57 39.06
CA LEU A 289 -2.37 34.69 38.50
C LEU A 289 -2.18 33.42 39.36
N MET A 290 -2.12 33.55 40.69
CA MET A 290 -2.04 32.40 41.60
C MET A 290 -3.30 31.51 41.50
N SER A 291 -4.50 32.10 41.55
CA SER A 291 -5.76 31.37 41.38
C SER A 291 -5.84 30.61 40.05
N THR A 292 -5.31 31.21 38.97
CA THR A 292 -5.22 30.59 37.63
C THR A 292 -4.27 29.39 37.65
N VAL A 293 -3.09 29.52 38.27
CA VAL A 293 -2.14 28.40 38.44
C VAL A 293 -2.73 27.28 39.30
N ASP A 294 -3.49 27.60 40.34
CA ASP A 294 -4.14 26.62 41.22
C ASP A 294 -5.32 25.90 40.53
N ASP A 295 -6.09 26.56 39.66
CA ASP A 295 -7.08 25.89 38.80
C ASP A 295 -6.41 24.94 37.80
N LEU A 296 -5.40 25.42 37.07
CA LEU A 296 -4.67 24.60 36.10
C LEU A 296 -4.00 23.39 36.78
N SER A 297 -3.46 23.55 37.98
CA SER A 297 -2.86 22.48 38.78
C SER A 297 -3.90 21.44 39.23
N ARG A 298 -5.07 21.88 39.73
CA ARG A 298 -6.19 20.99 40.10
C ARG A 298 -6.75 20.24 38.89
N ARG A 299 -6.85 20.89 37.73
CA ARG A 299 -7.30 20.29 36.46
C ARG A 299 -6.29 19.27 35.93
N LEU A 300 -4.99 19.55 36.01
CA LEU A 300 -3.92 18.62 35.66
C LEU A 300 -3.97 17.37 36.55
N ALA A 301 -4.03 17.53 37.87
CA ALA A 301 -4.13 16.43 38.83
C ALA A 301 -5.38 15.57 38.58
N SER A 302 -6.54 16.20 38.39
CA SER A 302 -7.81 15.51 38.08
C SER A 302 -7.76 14.80 36.72
N GLY A 303 -7.04 15.35 35.74
CA GLY A 303 -6.77 14.74 34.44
C GLY A 303 -5.92 13.48 34.56
N LEU A 304 -4.84 13.52 35.34
CA LEU A 304 -3.96 12.37 35.60
C LEU A 304 -4.69 11.25 36.35
N VAL A 305 -5.46 11.59 37.38
CA VAL A 305 -6.28 10.60 38.12
C VAL A 305 -7.30 9.92 37.20
N ARG A 306 -7.97 10.69 36.32
CA ARG A 306 -8.91 10.15 35.33
C ARG A 306 -8.20 9.27 34.28
N LEU A 307 -7.04 9.68 33.78
CA LEU A 307 -6.25 8.87 32.83
C LEU A 307 -5.89 7.51 33.45
N ILE A 308 -5.38 7.51 34.69
CA ILE A 308 -4.99 6.28 35.40
C ILE A 308 -6.22 5.41 35.72
N SER A 309 -7.36 5.99 36.10
CA SER A 309 -8.57 5.21 36.35
C SER A 309 -9.15 4.60 35.07
N THR A 310 -9.19 5.33 33.96
CA THR A 310 -9.57 4.81 32.64
C THR A 310 -8.66 3.66 32.21
N ARG A 311 -7.31 3.83 32.24
CA ARG A 311 -6.37 2.75 31.89
C ARG A 311 -6.49 1.53 32.80
N ARG A 312 -6.78 1.71 34.10
CA ARG A 312 -7.06 0.59 35.02
C ARG A 312 -8.36 -0.13 34.70
N THR A 313 -9.40 0.56 34.21
CA THR A 313 -10.66 -0.06 33.80
C THR A 313 -10.51 -0.79 32.47
N GLU A 314 -9.84 -0.20 31.49
CA GLU A 314 -9.48 -0.86 30.22
C GLU A 314 -8.67 -2.14 30.45
N LEU A 315 -7.62 -2.08 31.30
CA LEU A 315 -6.80 -3.25 31.63
C LEU A 315 -7.60 -4.35 32.31
N ARG A 316 -8.55 -4.02 33.20
CA ARG A 316 -9.45 -5.02 33.80
C ARG A 316 -10.41 -5.62 32.78
N ALA A 317 -10.97 -4.81 31.88
CA ALA A 317 -11.86 -5.30 30.83
C ALA A 317 -11.12 -6.22 29.86
N ALA A 318 -9.90 -5.85 29.42
CA ALA A 318 -9.05 -6.70 28.61
C ALA A 318 -8.64 -8.00 29.35
N GLY A 319 -8.29 -7.90 30.64
CA GLY A 319 -7.97 -9.06 31.47
C GLY A 319 -9.15 -10.00 31.70
N ALA A 320 -10.37 -9.48 31.81
CA ALA A 320 -11.61 -10.26 31.92
C ALA A 320 -12.08 -10.85 30.57
N ALA A 321 -11.58 -10.33 29.45
CA ALA A 321 -11.81 -10.89 28.11
C ALA A 321 -10.78 -11.98 27.72
N LEU A 322 -9.75 -12.22 28.54
CA LEU A 322 -8.88 -13.38 28.38
C LEU A 322 -9.62 -14.65 28.86
N PRO A 323 -9.61 -15.75 28.08
CA PRO A 323 -10.18 -17.01 28.54
C PRO A 323 -9.46 -17.51 29.80
N SER A 324 -10.21 -18.15 30.70
CA SER A 324 -9.61 -18.75 31.90
C SER A 324 -8.58 -19.83 31.54
N PRO A 325 -7.61 -20.11 32.43
CA PRO A 325 -6.66 -21.22 32.23
C PRO A 325 -7.35 -22.58 32.02
N GLN A 326 -8.59 -22.74 32.51
CA GLN A 326 -9.38 -23.95 32.33
C GLN A 326 -9.95 -24.05 30.90
N GLU A 327 -10.44 -22.95 30.33
CA GLU A 327 -10.93 -22.88 28.95
C GLU A 327 -9.79 -23.02 27.93
N LEU A 328 -8.64 -22.37 28.18
CA LEU A 328 -7.43 -22.52 27.35
C LEU A 328 -6.96 -23.99 27.28
N LEU A 329 -7.11 -24.74 28.37
CA LEU A 329 -6.73 -26.15 28.45
C LEU A 329 -7.85 -27.12 28.07
N ALA A 330 -9.10 -26.67 27.92
CA ALA A 330 -10.25 -27.53 27.65
C ALA A 330 -10.10 -28.32 26.33
N LEU A 331 -9.77 -27.64 25.22
CA LEU A 331 -9.60 -28.29 23.92
C LEU A 331 -8.33 -29.18 23.85
N PRO A 332 -7.15 -28.79 24.38
CA PRO A 332 -6.02 -29.70 24.57
C PRO A 332 -6.36 -30.95 25.39
N ARG A 333 -7.09 -30.79 26.50
CA ARG A 333 -7.51 -31.89 27.37
C ARG A 333 -8.48 -32.84 26.68
N GLN A 334 -9.52 -32.32 26.02
CA GLN A 334 -10.45 -33.11 25.21
C GLN A 334 -9.73 -33.92 24.11
N ARG A 335 -8.71 -33.33 23.47
CA ARG A 335 -7.87 -34.02 22.47
C ARG A 335 -7.03 -35.13 23.10
N PHE A 336 -6.45 -34.90 24.27
CA PHE A 336 -5.71 -35.91 25.03
C PHE A 336 -6.63 -37.07 25.45
N ASP A 337 -7.78 -36.77 26.07
CA ASP A 337 -8.75 -37.77 26.53
C ASP A 337 -9.23 -38.64 25.35
N HIS A 338 -9.59 -38.02 24.22
CA HIS A 338 -9.99 -38.73 23.00
C HIS A 338 -8.85 -39.60 22.42
N ALA A 339 -7.60 -39.13 22.48
CA ALA A 339 -6.45 -39.92 22.04
C ALA A 339 -6.19 -41.13 22.98
N ALA A 340 -6.34 -40.94 24.30
CA ALA A 340 -6.19 -42.00 25.30
C ALA A 340 -7.25 -43.11 25.12
N THR A 341 -8.53 -42.75 25.03
CA THR A 341 -9.60 -43.74 24.80
C THR A 341 -9.45 -44.45 23.45
N ARG A 342 -9.01 -43.75 22.40
CA ARG A 342 -8.70 -44.39 21.11
C ARG A 342 -7.51 -45.35 21.19
N LEU A 343 -6.47 -45.03 21.97
CA LEU A 343 -5.32 -45.90 22.18
C LEU A 343 -5.72 -47.18 22.92
N GLU A 344 -6.49 -47.08 24.00
CA GLU A 344 -7.00 -48.22 24.77
C GLU A 344 -7.84 -49.17 23.88
N HIS A 345 -8.76 -48.60 23.09
CA HIS A 345 -9.58 -49.36 22.16
C HIS A 345 -8.73 -50.01 21.06
N ALA A 346 -7.78 -49.28 20.48
CA ALA A 346 -6.89 -49.81 19.44
C ALA A 346 -6.00 -50.95 19.96
N LEU A 347 -5.43 -50.82 21.16
CA LEU A 347 -4.67 -51.89 21.83
C LEU A 347 -5.53 -53.13 22.07
N THR A 348 -6.78 -52.93 22.53
CA THR A 348 -7.74 -54.02 22.76
C THR A 348 -8.11 -54.75 21.46
N VAL A 349 -8.43 -54.00 20.39
CA VAL A 349 -8.78 -54.56 19.08
C VAL A 349 -7.57 -55.26 18.45
N ASN A 350 -6.38 -54.66 18.51
CA ASN A 350 -5.16 -55.27 17.96
C ASN A 350 -4.79 -56.58 18.70
N THR A 351 -4.88 -56.58 20.03
CA THR A 351 -4.64 -57.79 20.84
C THR A 351 -5.65 -58.89 20.52
N ARG A 352 -6.93 -58.55 20.31
CA ARG A 352 -7.97 -59.50 19.85
C ARG A 352 -7.69 -60.02 18.44
N SER A 353 -7.25 -59.17 17.52
CA SER A 353 -6.86 -59.54 16.15
C SER A 353 -5.69 -60.53 16.13
N HIS A 354 -4.58 -60.21 16.81
CA HIS A 354 -3.45 -61.12 16.95
C HIS A 354 -3.82 -62.44 17.64
N ARG A 355 -4.65 -62.41 18.69
CA ARG A 355 -5.17 -63.61 19.34
C ARG A 355 -6.04 -64.46 18.41
N GLY A 356 -6.91 -63.85 17.62
CA GLY A 356 -7.72 -64.54 16.61
C GLY A 356 -6.87 -65.18 15.52
N ASN A 357 -5.86 -64.48 15.02
CA ASN A 357 -4.90 -65.02 14.05
C ASN A 357 -4.10 -66.21 14.63
N TYR A 358 -3.63 -66.09 15.88
CA TYR A 358 -2.99 -67.20 16.59
C TYR A 358 -3.93 -68.39 16.76
N GLN A 359 -5.18 -68.17 17.21
CA GLN A 359 -6.18 -69.23 17.38
C GLN A 359 -6.51 -69.93 16.05
N ASN A 360 -6.64 -69.17 14.96
CA ASN A 360 -6.87 -69.71 13.61
C ASN A 360 -5.68 -70.54 13.11
N ALA A 361 -4.45 -70.14 13.42
CA ALA A 361 -3.25 -70.91 13.07
C ALA A 361 -3.13 -72.19 13.93
N SER A 362 -3.27 -72.08 15.26
CA SER A 362 -3.17 -73.22 16.18
C SER A 362 -4.29 -74.23 15.99
N ALA A 363 -5.51 -73.80 15.66
CA ALA A 363 -6.63 -74.71 15.37
C ALA A 363 -6.34 -75.62 14.18
N ARG A 364 -5.70 -75.10 13.12
CA ARG A 364 -5.27 -75.89 11.93
C ARG A 364 -4.19 -76.92 12.26
N LEU A 365 -3.40 -76.67 13.31
CA LEU A 365 -2.34 -77.56 13.80
C LEU A 365 -2.82 -78.48 14.96
N SER A 366 -4.12 -78.56 15.20
CA SER A 366 -4.69 -79.47 16.19
C SER A 366 -4.32 -80.93 15.89
N PRO A 367 -3.76 -81.69 16.85
CA PRO A 367 -3.42 -83.10 16.67
C PRO A 367 -4.58 -83.95 16.14
N LEU A 368 -5.83 -83.63 16.50
CA LEU A 368 -7.02 -84.34 16.02
C LEU A 368 -7.26 -84.12 14.51
N LEU A 369 -7.05 -82.90 14.00
CA LEU A 369 -7.20 -82.60 12.57
C LEU A 369 -6.04 -83.19 11.75
N LEU A 370 -4.82 -83.11 12.27
CA LEU A 370 -3.65 -83.73 11.64
C LEU A 370 -3.80 -85.26 11.57
N THR A 371 -4.23 -85.89 12.66
CA THR A 371 -4.52 -87.35 12.70
C THR A 371 -5.63 -87.72 11.72
N ARG A 372 -6.74 -86.97 11.69
CA ARG A 372 -7.86 -87.21 10.74
C ARG A 372 -7.46 -86.98 9.28
N GLY A 373 -6.54 -86.06 9.02
CA GLY A 373 -5.94 -85.86 7.69
C GLY A 373 -5.08 -87.06 7.28
N LEU A 374 -4.23 -87.55 8.18
CA LEU A 374 -3.38 -88.72 7.98
C LEU A 374 -4.19 -90.01 7.78
N THR A 375 -5.22 -90.27 8.58
CA THR A 375 -6.09 -91.45 8.38
C THR A 375 -6.83 -91.37 7.06
N SER A 376 -7.46 -90.23 6.72
CA SER A 376 -8.15 -90.09 5.43
C SER A 376 -7.23 -90.17 4.22
N ALA A 377 -5.94 -89.82 4.36
CA ALA A 377 -4.92 -90.06 3.34
C ALA A 377 -4.55 -91.56 3.24
N GLY A 378 -4.41 -92.25 4.38
CA GLY A 378 -4.20 -93.70 4.46
C GLY A 378 -5.35 -94.49 3.84
N ASP A 379 -6.60 -94.19 4.20
CA ASP A 379 -7.82 -94.84 3.66
C ASP A 379 -7.88 -94.72 2.13
N LYS A 380 -7.51 -93.54 1.60
CA LYS A 380 -7.41 -93.30 0.14
C LYS A 380 -6.29 -94.12 -0.50
N LEU A 381 -5.12 -94.22 0.15
CA LEU A 381 -4.00 -95.02 -0.34
C LEU A 381 -4.38 -96.51 -0.41
N THR A 382 -4.95 -97.06 0.66
CA THR A 382 -5.45 -98.45 0.73
C THR A 382 -6.52 -98.69 -0.35
N GLY A 383 -7.52 -97.80 -0.44
CA GLY A 383 -8.58 -97.90 -1.44
C GLY A 383 -8.12 -97.71 -2.89
N LEU A 384 -6.95 -97.09 -3.14
CA LEU A 384 -6.31 -97.06 -4.45
C LEU A 384 -5.53 -98.36 -4.73
N GLY A 385 -4.82 -98.90 -3.74
CA GLY A 385 -4.12 -100.19 -3.84
C GLY A 385 -5.07 -101.36 -4.15
N GLU A 386 -6.23 -101.42 -3.49
CA GLU A 386 -7.28 -102.40 -3.81
C GLU A 386 -7.83 -102.25 -5.23
N ARG A 387 -7.98 -101.01 -5.72
CA ARG A 387 -8.44 -100.76 -7.10
C ARG A 387 -7.39 -101.19 -8.11
N GLN A 388 -6.10 -100.96 -7.83
CA GLN A 388 -5.00 -101.42 -8.66
C GLN A 388 -4.97 -102.96 -8.74
N GLN A 389 -5.08 -103.67 -7.61
CA GLN A 389 -5.15 -105.14 -7.60
C GLN A 389 -6.36 -105.65 -8.39
N ARG A 390 -7.55 -105.07 -8.18
CA ARG A 390 -8.78 -105.44 -8.92
C ARG A 390 -8.65 -105.18 -10.42
N ALA A 391 -8.08 -104.04 -10.81
CA ALA A 391 -7.84 -103.70 -12.22
C ALA A 391 -6.84 -104.67 -12.89
N LEU A 392 -5.75 -105.04 -12.21
CA LEU A 392 -4.82 -106.07 -12.70
C LEU A 392 -5.52 -107.41 -12.90
N GLY A 393 -6.32 -107.86 -11.92
CA GLY A 393 -7.07 -109.11 -12.00
C GLY A 393 -8.05 -109.14 -13.19
N VAL A 394 -8.78 -108.04 -13.42
CA VAL A 394 -9.67 -107.89 -14.58
C VAL A 394 -8.87 -107.93 -15.89
N ALA A 395 -7.76 -107.20 -15.99
CA ALA A 395 -6.92 -107.17 -17.20
C ALA A 395 -6.33 -108.56 -17.54
N ILE A 396 -5.85 -109.30 -16.53
CA ILE A 396 -5.35 -110.68 -16.69
C ILE A 396 -6.47 -111.61 -17.18
N ASN A 397 -7.67 -111.50 -16.60
CA ASN A 397 -8.81 -112.33 -17.00
C ASN A 397 -9.31 -111.99 -18.42
N GLN A 398 -9.33 -110.72 -18.82
CA GLN A 398 -9.65 -110.32 -20.19
C GLN A 398 -8.63 -110.91 -21.20
N LYS A 399 -7.33 -110.90 -20.88
CA LYS A 399 -6.31 -111.55 -21.73
C LYS A 399 -6.52 -113.06 -21.81
N ARG A 400 -6.79 -113.74 -20.68
CA ARG A 400 -7.12 -115.18 -20.67
C ARG A 400 -8.35 -115.52 -21.54
N GLN A 401 -9.41 -114.73 -21.42
CA GLN A 401 -10.62 -114.88 -22.24
C GLN A 401 -10.34 -114.66 -23.74
N ALA A 402 -9.54 -113.65 -24.09
CA ALA A 402 -9.15 -113.40 -25.47
C ALA A 402 -8.35 -114.57 -26.08
N HIS A 403 -7.42 -115.17 -25.33
CA HIS A 403 -6.70 -116.37 -25.78
C HIS A 403 -7.64 -117.58 -25.96
N ALA A 404 -8.53 -117.84 -24.99
CA ALA A 404 -9.52 -118.93 -25.11
C ALA A 404 -10.45 -118.77 -26.33
N ALA A 405 -10.84 -117.52 -26.64
CA ALA A 405 -11.66 -117.17 -27.80
C ALA A 405 -10.93 -117.22 -29.15
N VAL A 406 -9.59 -117.39 -29.15
CA VAL A 406 -8.81 -117.74 -30.35
C VAL A 406 -8.73 -119.27 -30.48
N THR A 407 -8.42 -119.99 -29.38
CA THR A 407 -8.34 -121.46 -29.38
C THR A 407 -9.64 -122.11 -29.87
N SER A 408 -10.81 -121.60 -29.45
CA SER A 408 -12.11 -122.14 -29.86
C SER A 408 -12.46 -121.91 -31.35
N ARG A 409 -11.71 -121.07 -32.08
CA ARG A 409 -11.90 -120.87 -33.53
C ARG A 409 -11.21 -121.95 -34.37
N LEU A 410 -10.21 -122.63 -33.81
CA LEU A 410 -9.42 -123.67 -34.47
C LEU A 410 -10.04 -125.07 -34.30
N SER A 411 -11.34 -125.22 -34.57
CA SER A 411 -12.02 -126.52 -34.48
C SER A 411 -11.93 -127.31 -35.80
N PRO A 412 -11.50 -128.59 -35.79
CA PRO A 412 -11.40 -129.41 -37.00
C PRO A 412 -12.72 -129.55 -37.79
N ALA A 413 -13.85 -129.55 -37.09
CA ALA A 413 -15.18 -129.64 -37.68
C ALA A 413 -15.48 -128.50 -38.67
N ARG A 414 -15.05 -127.25 -38.39
CA ARG A 414 -15.26 -126.11 -39.29
C ARG A 414 -14.42 -126.20 -40.57
N LEU A 415 -13.20 -126.74 -40.48
CA LEU A 415 -12.37 -126.99 -41.65
C LEU A 415 -12.99 -128.08 -42.54
N THR A 416 -13.46 -129.16 -41.94
CA THR A 416 -14.15 -130.27 -42.65
C THR A 416 -15.38 -129.77 -43.42
N GLN A 417 -16.20 -128.90 -42.79
CA GLN A 417 -17.37 -128.31 -43.45
C GLN A 417 -17.00 -127.41 -44.64
N GLN A 418 -15.94 -126.60 -44.55
CA GLN A 418 -15.48 -125.78 -45.68
C GLN A 418 -14.90 -126.61 -46.82
N ILE A 419 -14.19 -127.70 -46.52
CA ILE A 419 -13.70 -128.64 -47.55
C ILE A 419 -14.87 -129.23 -48.34
N HIS A 420 -15.93 -129.68 -47.65
CA HIS A 420 -17.10 -130.29 -48.30
C HIS A 420 -17.81 -129.33 -49.29
N LEU A 421 -18.08 -128.09 -48.86
CA LEU A 421 -18.63 -127.03 -49.71
C LEU A 421 -17.68 -126.61 -50.85
N GLY A 422 -16.37 -126.86 -50.69
CA GLY A 422 -15.38 -126.71 -51.75
C GLY A 422 -15.51 -127.78 -52.85
N THR A 423 -15.66 -129.04 -52.46
CA THR A 423 -15.86 -130.16 -53.40
C THR A 423 -17.13 -130.03 -54.24
N GLU A 424 -18.26 -129.62 -53.66
CA GLU A 424 -19.52 -129.41 -54.42
C GLU A 424 -19.40 -128.32 -55.48
N ARG A 425 -18.62 -127.26 -55.20
CA ARG A 425 -18.34 -126.20 -56.18
C ARG A 425 -17.41 -126.69 -57.28
N LEU A 426 -16.44 -127.54 -56.95
CA LEU A 426 -15.50 -128.10 -57.91
C LEU A 426 -16.22 -128.98 -58.95
N THR A 427 -17.07 -129.92 -58.50
CA THR A 427 -17.83 -130.79 -59.42
C THR A 427 -18.76 -129.99 -60.33
N ALA A 428 -19.47 -129.01 -59.79
CA ALA A 428 -20.34 -128.12 -60.58
C ALA A 428 -19.58 -127.26 -61.62
N PHE A 429 -18.28 -126.99 -61.42
CA PHE A 429 -17.44 -126.38 -62.45
C PHE A 429 -16.94 -127.38 -63.48
N THR A 430 -16.56 -128.60 -63.09
CA THR A 430 -16.12 -129.67 -64.00
C THR A 430 -17.20 -129.99 -65.04
N GLU A 431 -18.44 -130.25 -64.62
CA GLU A 431 -19.54 -130.56 -65.56
C GLU A 431 -19.82 -129.43 -66.57
N ARG A 432 -19.52 -128.19 -66.22
CA ARG A 432 -19.67 -127.02 -67.11
C ARG A 432 -18.50 -126.94 -68.10
N LEU A 433 -17.31 -127.34 -67.68
CA LEU A 433 -16.12 -127.44 -68.52
C LEU A 433 -16.31 -128.53 -69.57
N ASP A 434 -16.73 -129.74 -69.18
CA ASP A 434 -16.95 -130.87 -70.08
C ASP A 434 -17.96 -130.54 -71.20
N ARG A 435 -19.10 -129.94 -70.83
CA ARG A 435 -20.12 -129.47 -71.79
C ARG A 435 -19.56 -128.45 -72.77
N ALA A 436 -18.73 -127.50 -72.31
CA ALA A 436 -18.08 -126.53 -73.18
C ALA A 436 -17.00 -127.16 -74.09
N TYR A 437 -16.29 -128.18 -73.61
CA TYR A 437 -15.25 -128.90 -74.35
C TYR A 437 -15.85 -129.76 -75.47
N ALA A 438 -16.92 -130.50 -75.18
CA ALA A 438 -17.66 -131.29 -76.17
C ALA A 438 -18.21 -130.42 -77.32
N ALA A 439 -18.83 -129.28 -76.99
CA ALA A 439 -19.33 -128.32 -77.98
C ALA A 439 -18.20 -127.73 -78.85
N ARG A 440 -17.01 -127.51 -78.28
CA ARG A 440 -15.82 -127.07 -79.03
C ARG A 440 -15.30 -128.14 -79.98
N LEU A 441 -15.24 -129.41 -79.55
CA LEU A 441 -14.75 -130.52 -80.36
C LEU A 441 -15.65 -130.81 -81.57
N SER A 442 -16.98 -130.79 -81.41
CA SER A 442 -17.92 -130.87 -82.55
C SER A 442 -17.62 -129.79 -83.59
N LYS A 443 -17.55 -128.53 -83.16
CA LYS A 443 -17.29 -127.38 -84.03
C LYS A 443 -15.90 -127.37 -84.68
N GLN A 444 -14.96 -128.19 -84.19
CA GLN A 444 -13.67 -128.44 -84.84
C GLN A 444 -13.73 -129.61 -85.85
N ARG A 445 -14.53 -130.64 -85.62
CA ARG A 445 -14.80 -131.71 -86.61
C ARG A 445 -15.48 -131.16 -87.86
N ASP A 446 -16.56 -130.39 -87.70
CA ASP A 446 -17.28 -129.77 -88.83
C ASP A 446 -16.35 -128.98 -89.76
N ARG A 447 -15.33 -128.33 -89.17
CA ARG A 447 -14.30 -127.56 -89.88
C ARG A 447 -13.22 -128.45 -90.51
N LEU A 448 -12.91 -129.61 -89.93
CA LEU A 448 -11.94 -130.56 -90.47
C LEU A 448 -12.50 -131.23 -91.74
N ASP A 449 -13.74 -131.72 -91.69
CA ASP A 449 -14.41 -132.36 -92.83
C ASP A 449 -14.56 -131.42 -94.03
N GLY A 450 -14.80 -130.12 -93.77
CA GLY A 450 -14.81 -129.08 -94.80
C GLY A 450 -13.44 -128.82 -95.44
N LEU A 451 -12.35 -128.99 -94.68
CA LEU A 451 -10.98 -128.86 -95.18
C LEU A 451 -10.49 -130.13 -95.91
N GLU A 452 -10.90 -131.33 -95.48
CA GLU A 452 -10.53 -132.58 -96.16
C GLU A 452 -11.11 -132.66 -97.58
N LYS A 453 -12.35 -132.20 -97.76
CA LYS A 453 -13.00 -132.10 -99.08
C LYS A 453 -12.25 -131.15 -100.02
N LEU A 454 -11.66 -130.07 -99.49
CA LEU A 454 -10.77 -129.18 -100.25
C LEU A 454 -9.41 -129.84 -100.53
N LEU A 455 -8.84 -130.57 -99.58
CA LEU A 455 -7.56 -131.27 -99.75
C LEU A 455 -7.61 -132.30 -100.88
N LYS A 456 -8.68 -133.10 -100.96
CA LYS A 456 -8.87 -134.12 -102.01
C LYS A 456 -8.94 -133.53 -103.43
N SER A 457 -9.44 -132.30 -103.60
CA SER A 457 -9.46 -131.62 -104.91
C SER A 457 -8.11 -131.08 -105.39
N LEU A 458 -7.09 -131.06 -104.51
CA LEU A 458 -5.75 -130.50 -104.76
C LEU A 458 -4.63 -131.55 -104.63
N SER A 459 -5.00 -132.83 -104.60
CA SER A 459 -4.11 -133.98 -104.42
C SER A 459 -3.47 -134.42 -105.75
N TYR A 460 -2.17 -134.78 -105.71
CA TYR A 460 -1.50 -135.44 -106.83
C TYR A 460 -1.59 -136.99 -106.77
N LYS A 461 -1.98 -137.57 -105.63
CA LYS A 461 -2.04 -139.04 -105.49
C LYS A 461 -3.14 -139.64 -106.36
N ASP A 462 -4.22 -138.90 -106.57
CA ASP A 462 -5.30 -139.20 -107.52
C ASP A 462 -4.88 -139.02 -108.99
N VAL A 463 -3.63 -138.60 -109.26
CA VAL A 463 -3.01 -138.60 -110.60
C VAL A 463 -2.16 -139.85 -110.80
N LEU A 464 -1.47 -140.35 -109.77
CA LEU A 464 -0.83 -141.69 -109.79
C LEU A 464 -1.89 -142.76 -110.09
N ALA A 465 -3.03 -142.70 -109.40
CA ALA A 465 -4.20 -143.57 -109.63
C ALA A 465 -4.83 -143.46 -111.05
N ARG A 466 -4.32 -142.58 -111.92
CA ARG A 466 -4.72 -142.44 -113.34
C ARG A 466 -3.64 -142.91 -114.32
N GLY A 467 -2.60 -143.63 -113.86
CA GLY A 467 -1.65 -144.32 -114.73
C GLY A 467 -0.38 -143.54 -115.11
N TYR A 468 0.08 -142.63 -114.25
CA TYR A 468 1.38 -141.94 -114.41
C TYR A 468 2.40 -142.48 -113.39
N ALA A 469 3.66 -142.61 -113.80
CA ALA A 469 4.77 -143.07 -112.96
C ALA A 469 5.68 -141.91 -112.51
N LEU A 470 6.27 -142.02 -111.32
CA LEU A 470 7.21 -141.04 -110.76
C LEU A 470 8.59 -141.68 -110.53
N VAL A 471 9.63 -141.18 -111.18
CA VAL A 471 11.01 -141.73 -111.11
C VAL A 471 11.89 -140.87 -110.19
N ARG A 472 12.68 -141.51 -109.31
CA ARG A 472 13.50 -140.89 -108.26
C ARG A 472 14.93 -141.46 -108.20
N ASP A 473 15.86 -140.72 -107.60
CA ASP A 473 17.19 -141.22 -107.20
C ASP A 473 17.22 -141.82 -105.77
N GLU A 474 18.37 -142.36 -105.37
CA GLU A 474 18.67 -143.02 -104.09
C GLU A 474 18.38 -142.17 -102.84
N THR A 475 18.36 -140.84 -102.95
CA THR A 475 17.99 -139.92 -101.86
C THR A 475 16.50 -139.56 -101.85
N GLY A 476 15.75 -140.05 -102.85
CA GLY A 476 14.30 -139.89 -103.00
C GLY A 476 13.86 -138.68 -103.85
N GLN A 477 14.78 -137.95 -104.49
CA GLN A 477 14.47 -136.78 -105.32
C GLN A 477 13.98 -137.17 -106.73
N PRO A 478 12.92 -136.54 -107.29
CA PRO A 478 12.34 -136.95 -108.56
C PRO A 478 13.10 -136.43 -109.79
N ILE A 479 13.54 -137.34 -110.66
CA ILE A 479 14.37 -137.07 -111.84
C ILE A 479 13.52 -136.54 -113.00
N ARG A 480 14.04 -135.54 -113.73
CA ARG A 480 13.29 -134.79 -114.77
C ARG A 480 13.98 -134.72 -116.14
N SER A 481 15.07 -135.45 -116.33
CA SER A 481 15.75 -135.65 -117.61
C SER A 481 16.56 -136.94 -117.55
N ALA A 482 16.55 -137.76 -118.61
CA ALA A 482 17.34 -139.02 -118.69
C ALA A 482 18.85 -138.79 -118.47
N ALA A 483 19.24 -137.57 -118.78
CA ALA A 483 20.51 -136.93 -118.64
C ALA A 483 21.30 -136.98 -117.32
N SER A 484 20.60 -136.85 -116.20
CA SER A 484 21.21 -136.67 -114.87
C SER A 484 21.38 -138.00 -114.16
N VAL A 485 21.22 -139.11 -114.88
CA VAL A 485 21.41 -140.48 -114.42
C VAL A 485 22.85 -140.90 -114.75
N ALA A 486 23.50 -141.56 -113.81
CA ALA A 486 24.87 -142.06 -113.91
C ALA A 486 24.89 -143.60 -113.95
N PRO A 487 25.94 -144.24 -114.52
CA PRO A 487 26.07 -145.69 -114.49
C PRO A 487 26.18 -146.21 -113.06
N GLY A 488 25.39 -147.23 -112.73
CA GLY A 488 25.37 -147.88 -111.41
C GLY A 488 24.39 -147.28 -110.40
N ALA A 489 23.76 -146.13 -110.68
CA ALA A 489 22.79 -145.52 -109.77
C ALA A 489 21.50 -146.33 -109.68
N ALA A 490 21.01 -146.61 -108.47
CA ALA A 490 19.70 -147.21 -108.25
C ALA A 490 18.59 -146.14 -108.39
N LEU A 491 17.65 -146.39 -109.29
CA LEU A 491 16.47 -145.56 -109.51
C LEU A 491 15.26 -146.21 -108.87
N SER A 492 14.39 -145.39 -108.28
CA SER A 492 13.13 -145.83 -107.69
C SER A 492 11.96 -145.35 -108.55
N ILE A 493 11.08 -146.25 -108.97
CA ILE A 493 9.90 -145.96 -109.78
C ILE A 493 8.64 -146.20 -108.94
N GLU A 494 7.90 -145.13 -108.67
CA GLU A 494 6.67 -145.12 -107.86
C GLU A 494 5.43 -145.08 -108.76
N LEU A 495 4.56 -146.07 -108.60
CA LEU A 495 3.28 -146.26 -109.30
C LEU A 495 2.11 -146.18 -108.30
N ALA A 496 0.88 -146.40 -108.77
CA ALA A 496 -0.31 -146.36 -107.92
C ALA A 496 -0.39 -147.52 -106.90
N ASP A 497 0.30 -148.62 -107.19
CA ASP A 497 0.20 -149.94 -106.57
C ASP A 497 1.52 -150.44 -105.95
N GLY A 498 2.65 -149.79 -106.23
CA GLY A 498 3.94 -150.16 -105.65
C GLY A 498 5.10 -149.23 -106.00
N VAL A 499 6.27 -149.56 -105.44
CA VAL A 499 7.57 -148.98 -105.79
C VAL A 499 8.47 -150.12 -106.29
N VAL A 500 9.19 -149.88 -107.39
CA VAL A 500 10.10 -150.85 -108.00
C VAL A 500 11.47 -150.21 -108.21
N ASP A 501 12.52 -150.92 -107.82
CA ASP A 501 13.91 -150.46 -107.94
C ASP A 501 14.53 -150.93 -109.28
N ALA A 502 15.28 -150.05 -109.94
CA ALA A 502 15.88 -150.28 -111.25
C ALA A 502 17.27 -149.63 -111.35
N VAL A 503 18.32 -150.41 -111.58
CA VAL A 503 19.71 -149.90 -111.64
C VAL A 503 20.06 -149.44 -113.05
N ALA A 504 20.55 -148.22 -113.19
CA ALA A 504 21.01 -147.67 -114.47
C ALA A 504 22.38 -148.24 -114.89
N SER A 505 22.61 -148.41 -116.19
CA SER A 505 23.90 -148.87 -116.75
C SER A 505 24.26 -148.10 -118.03
N GLY A 506 25.44 -147.47 -118.04
CA GLY A 506 25.94 -146.57 -119.11
C GLY A 506 26.13 -145.10 -118.68
N GLU A 507 27.03 -144.36 -119.35
CA GLU A 507 27.40 -142.95 -119.09
C GLU A 507 26.40 -141.93 -119.76
N GLY A 508 26.22 -140.68 -119.24
CA GLY A 508 25.05 -139.77 -119.51
C GLY A 508 25.28 -138.28 -119.96
N SER A 509 24.23 -137.37 -119.98
CA SER A 509 24.22 -135.91 -120.46
C SER A 509 22.89 -135.00 -120.22
N GLN A 510 22.87 -133.73 -119.58
CA GLN A 510 22.04 -132.79 -118.58
C GLN A 510 20.45 -132.18 -118.58
N PRO A 511 19.87 -131.15 -117.76
CA PRO A 511 18.61 -131.22 -116.83
C PRO A 511 17.41 -130.04 -116.64
N PRO A 512 16.82 -129.48 -115.46
CA PRO A 512 15.31 -129.28 -115.09
C PRO A 512 14.66 -127.89 -114.47
N LYS A 513 13.36 -127.76 -113.93
CA LYS A 513 12.47 -126.50 -113.56
C LYS A 513 11.27 -126.53 -112.42
N THR A 514 10.52 -125.44 -111.91
CA THR A 514 9.57 -125.31 -110.63
C THR A 514 8.32 -124.22 -110.41
N PRO A 515 7.42 -124.16 -109.29
CA PRO A 515 6.07 -123.37 -109.05
C PRO A 515 5.52 -122.68 -107.63
N PRO A 516 4.25 -122.05 -107.41
CA PRO A 516 3.70 -121.08 -106.27
C PRO A 516 2.26 -121.20 -105.45
N LYS A 517 1.67 -120.19 -104.60
CA LYS A 517 0.35 -120.17 -103.70
C LYS A 517 -0.36 -118.84 -103.02
N ALA A 518 -1.46 -118.82 -102.11
CA ALA A 518 -2.44 -117.66 -101.65
C ALA A 518 -3.20 -117.50 -100.16
N THR A 519 -4.28 -116.64 -99.85
CA THR A 519 -4.78 -115.97 -98.48
C THR A 519 -6.34 -115.63 -98.00
N PRO A 520 -6.77 -115.06 -96.76
CA PRO A 520 -8.19 -114.96 -96.05
C PRO A 520 -8.85 -113.65 -95.23
N ALA A 521 -10.00 -113.68 -94.40
CA ALA A 521 -10.85 -112.56 -93.66
C ALA A 521 -11.85 -112.93 -92.38
N LYS A 522 -12.81 -112.25 -91.54
CA LYS A 522 -13.53 -110.92 -91.08
C LYS A 522 -14.55 -110.93 -89.73
N PRO A 523 -15.25 -109.85 -89.12
CA PRO A 523 -16.04 -109.66 -87.75
C PRO A 523 -17.61 -109.13 -87.65
N LYS A 524 -18.50 -108.66 -86.63
CA LYS A 524 -18.76 -108.15 -85.14
C LYS A 524 -20.29 -108.36 -84.51
N LYS A 525 -21.14 -107.86 -83.47
CA LYS A 525 -21.67 -106.67 -82.55
C LYS A 525 -22.34 -107.10 -81.08
N ALA A 526 -23.28 -106.61 -80.11
CA ALA A 526 -24.40 -105.57 -79.69
C ALA A 526 -24.80 -105.34 -78.08
N ALA A 527 -26.00 -104.83 -77.53
CA ALA A 527 -26.35 -104.31 -76.08
C ALA A 527 -27.87 -104.19 -75.39
N ALA A 528 -28.17 -103.81 -74.06
CA ALA A 528 -29.55 -103.66 -73.29
C ALA A 528 -29.71 -103.04 -71.76
N LYS A 529 -30.94 -102.83 -71.05
CA LYS A 529 -31.36 -102.89 -69.50
C LYS A 529 -31.81 -101.67 -68.50
N THR A 530 -32.45 -101.86 -67.25
CA THR A 530 -32.29 -101.16 -65.84
C THR A 530 -33.29 -101.39 -64.61
N GLU A 531 -32.93 -101.03 -63.33
CA GLU A 531 -33.59 -101.44 -62.00
C GLU A 531 -34.01 -100.38 -60.82
N PRO A 532 -33.51 -100.29 -59.51
CA PRO A 532 -34.36 -100.17 -58.24
C PRO A 532 -34.04 -99.09 -57.08
N SER A 533 -34.67 -99.13 -55.84
CA SER A 533 -34.60 -98.12 -54.69
C SER A 533 -34.45 -98.63 -53.19
N SER A 534 -34.38 -97.75 -52.15
CA SER A 534 -33.89 -98.01 -50.74
C SER A 534 -34.81 -97.68 -49.52
N GLN A 535 -34.54 -98.22 -48.31
CA GLN A 535 -35.14 -97.81 -47.00
C GLN A 535 -34.20 -98.01 -45.78
N ALA A 536 -34.63 -97.62 -44.55
CA ALA A 536 -33.81 -97.53 -43.31
C ALA A 536 -34.61 -97.87 -42.02
N SER A 537 -33.92 -98.01 -40.87
CA SER A 537 -34.35 -97.82 -39.45
C SER A 537 -33.52 -98.72 -38.50
N LEU A 538 -33.54 -98.42 -37.20
CA LEU A 538 -32.76 -99.09 -36.14
C LEU A 538 -33.35 -100.45 -35.72
N PHE A 539 -32.49 -101.39 -35.35
CA PHE A 539 -32.42 -101.96 -33.99
C PHE A 539 -31.00 -102.46 -33.68
#